data_AF-A0A7C5HXY0-F1
#
_entry.id   AF-A0A7C5HXY0-F1
#
_cell.length_a   1.000
_cell.length_b   1.000
_cell.length_c   1.000
_cell.angle_alpha   90.00
_cell.angle_beta   90.00
_cell.angle_gamma   90.00
#
_symmetry.space_group_name_H-M   'P 1'
#
loop_
_entity.id
_entity.type
_entity.pdbx_description
1 polymer ?
#
loop_
_entity_poly.entity_id
_entity_poly.type
_entity_poly.pdbx_seq_one_letter_code
_entity_poly.pdbx_strand_id
1 'polypeptide(L)'
;MYEKTDLPEAYKMLSKADIYLSRTKRRQQYKLWSYAMDMMSCGVSVARKGEIKFVKFSSPAYFTKLSKTKSERIIKKSITKKISKKCHCSTKVAIQYLPIALSLSEFFEFEEKEIKFLKTVNI
;
A
#
# COMPACT_ATOMS: atom_id res chain seq x y z
N MET A 1 16.85 2.18 -17.97
CA MET A 1 15.60 1.39 -17.82
C MET A 1 16.00 -0.07 -17.73
N TYR A 2 15.43 -0.86 -16.82
CA TYR A 2 15.62 -2.32 -16.80
C TYR A 2 14.78 -2.97 -17.90
N GLU A 3 15.31 -4.01 -18.52
CA GLU A 3 14.57 -4.82 -19.48
C GLU A 3 13.60 -5.77 -18.76
N LYS A 4 12.57 -6.23 -19.48
CA LYS A 4 11.52 -7.11 -18.93
C LYS A 4 12.10 -8.41 -18.33
N THR A 5 13.21 -8.87 -18.88
CA THR A 5 13.97 -10.06 -18.46
C THR A 5 14.71 -9.86 -17.12
N ASP A 6 15.10 -8.64 -16.79
CA ASP A 6 15.91 -8.33 -15.60
C ASP A 6 15.04 -7.97 -14.38
N LEU A 7 13.82 -7.47 -14.63
CA LEU A 7 12.83 -7.08 -13.61
C LEU A 7 12.56 -8.16 -12.54
N PRO A 8 12.41 -9.46 -12.86
CA PRO A 8 12.13 -10.49 -11.87
C PRO A 8 13.22 -10.61 -10.80
N GLU A 9 14.50 -10.63 -11.20
CA GLU A 9 15.61 -10.79 -10.25
C GLU A 9 15.80 -9.50 -9.43
N ALA A 10 15.62 -8.33 -10.04
CA ALA A 10 15.63 -7.04 -9.33
C ALA A 10 14.53 -6.99 -8.25
N TYR A 11 13.30 -7.40 -8.57
CA TYR A 11 12.20 -7.43 -7.60
C TYR A 11 12.42 -8.47 -6.50
N LYS A 12 13.03 -9.60 -6.82
CA LYS A 12 13.38 -10.63 -5.82
C LYS A 12 14.41 -10.10 -4.82
N MET A 13 15.40 -9.33 -5.25
CA MET A 13 16.36 -8.69 -4.33
C MET A 13 15.69 -7.63 -3.46
N LEU A 14 14.82 -6.79 -4.03
CA LEU A 14 14.02 -5.83 -3.26
C LEU A 14 13.08 -6.52 -2.26
N SER A 15 12.47 -7.64 -2.64
CA SER A 15 11.60 -8.43 -1.76
C SER A 15 12.37 -8.99 -0.56
N LYS A 16 13.60 -9.49 -0.78
CA LYS A 16 14.47 -9.92 0.33
C LYS A 16 14.80 -8.75 1.25
N ALA A 17 15.18 -7.60 0.70
CA ALA A 17 15.46 -6.41 1.50
C ALA A 17 14.28 -6.02 2.41
N ASP A 18 13.05 -6.06 1.89
CA ASP A 18 11.85 -5.76 2.68
C ASP A 18 11.65 -6.74 3.86
N ILE A 19 11.95 -8.03 3.66
CA ILE A 19 11.92 -9.02 4.76
C ILE A 19 12.91 -8.63 5.86
N TYR A 20 14.13 -8.21 5.51
CA TYR A 20 15.12 -7.76 6.48
C TYR A 20 14.68 -6.49 7.21
N LEU A 21 14.18 -5.48 6.50
CA LEU A 21 13.65 -4.26 7.11
C LEU A 21 12.46 -4.54 8.05
N SER A 22 11.55 -5.43 7.65
CA SER A 22 10.43 -5.87 8.47
C SER A 22 10.89 -6.58 9.74
N ARG A 23 11.91 -7.45 9.64
CA ARG A 23 12.53 -8.11 10.81
C ARG A 23 13.24 -7.11 11.73
N THR A 24 13.99 -6.16 11.17
CA THR A 24 14.64 -5.08 11.92
C THR A 24 13.61 -4.30 12.72
N LYS A 25 12.51 -3.86 12.09
CA LYS A 25 11.45 -3.10 12.76
C LYS A 25 10.77 -3.90 13.88
N ARG A 26 10.56 -5.20 13.70
CA ARG A 26 9.89 -6.05 14.70
C ARG A 26 10.79 -6.39 15.89
N ARG A 27 12.07 -6.68 15.63
CA ARG A 27 13.01 -7.18 16.65
C ARG A 27 14.00 -6.13 17.16
N GLN A 28 13.98 -4.92 16.60
CA GLN A 28 14.93 -3.84 16.89
C GLN A 28 16.40 -4.22 16.62
N GLN A 29 16.65 -5.21 15.76
CA GLN A 29 17.99 -5.65 15.40
C GLN A 29 18.51 -4.86 14.19
N TYR A 30 19.06 -3.67 14.44
CA TYR A 30 19.50 -2.75 13.38
C TYR A 30 20.70 -3.22 12.55
N LYS A 31 21.44 -4.24 13.01
CA LYS A 31 22.50 -4.88 12.21
C LYS A 31 21.99 -5.48 10.90
N LEU A 32 20.71 -5.87 10.83
CA LEU A 32 20.11 -6.39 9.60
C LEU A 32 19.88 -5.30 8.53
N TRP A 33 19.98 -4.02 8.92
CA TRP A 33 19.77 -2.91 8.01
C TRP A 33 20.87 -2.80 6.96
N SER A 34 22.14 -3.05 7.31
CA SER A 34 23.24 -3.05 6.33
C SER A 34 22.99 -4.06 5.21
N TYR A 35 22.61 -5.29 5.56
CA TYR A 35 22.25 -6.32 4.59
C TYR A 35 21.09 -5.90 3.68
N ALA A 36 20.08 -5.21 4.24
CA ALA A 36 18.97 -4.70 3.44
C ALA A 36 19.44 -3.61 2.45
N MET A 37 20.33 -2.71 2.87
CA MET A 37 20.91 -1.69 2.00
C MET A 37 21.71 -2.32 0.86
N ASP A 38 22.51 -3.34 1.14
CA ASP A 38 23.29 -4.07 0.13
C ASP A 38 22.37 -4.72 -0.92
N MET A 39 21.27 -5.33 -0.47
CA MET A 39 20.27 -5.92 -1.36
C MET A 39 19.52 -4.87 -2.19
N MET A 40 19.21 -3.69 -1.63
CA MET A 40 18.55 -2.60 -2.33
C MET A 40 19.44 -1.95 -3.40
N SER A 41 20.73 -1.78 -3.11
CA SER A 41 21.67 -1.08 -3.98
C SER A 41 22.39 -2.05 -4.93
N CYS A 42 23.27 -2.89 -4.38
CA CYS A 42 24.08 -3.83 -5.16
C CYS A 42 23.21 -4.95 -5.74
N GLY A 43 22.28 -5.50 -4.96
CA GLY A 43 21.43 -6.61 -5.41
C GLY A 43 20.59 -6.27 -6.65
N VAL A 44 20.01 -5.06 -6.68
CA VAL A 44 19.26 -4.58 -7.86
C VAL A 44 20.19 -4.30 -9.03
N SER A 45 21.36 -3.72 -8.78
CA SER A 45 22.33 -3.37 -9.82
C SER A 45 22.89 -4.61 -10.53
N VAL A 46 23.14 -5.69 -9.78
CA VAL A 46 23.63 -6.98 -10.31
C VAL A 46 22.58 -7.71 -11.14
N ALA A 47 21.29 -7.49 -10.88
CA ALA A 47 20.22 -8.10 -11.65
C ALA A 47 20.16 -7.60 -13.11
N ARG A 48 20.81 -6.45 -13.41
CA ARG A 48 20.86 -5.88 -14.75
C ARG A 48 21.83 -6.64 -15.64
N LYS A 49 21.40 -7.04 -16.83
CA LYS A 49 22.26 -7.72 -17.82
C LYS A 49 22.54 -6.87 -19.07
N GLY A 50 21.66 -5.91 -19.37
CA GLY A 50 21.80 -5.02 -20.53
C GLY A 50 22.57 -3.72 -20.27
N GLU A 51 22.66 -2.88 -21.30
CA GLU A 51 23.39 -1.61 -21.28
C GLU A 51 22.87 -0.61 -20.23
N ILE A 52 23.79 0.19 -19.67
CA ILE A 52 23.49 1.21 -18.66
C ILE A 52 22.97 2.49 -19.33
N LYS A 53 21.66 2.54 -19.56
CA LYS A 53 20.95 3.78 -19.93
C LYS A 53 20.79 4.70 -18.73
N PHE A 54 21.10 5.98 -18.92
CA PHE A 54 20.88 7.04 -17.95
C PHE A 54 19.39 7.15 -17.59
N VAL A 55 19.09 7.35 -16.30
CA VAL A 55 17.75 7.62 -15.79
C VAL A 55 17.85 8.84 -14.89
N LYS A 56 17.04 9.86 -15.15
CA LYS A 56 16.97 11.04 -14.30
C LYS A 56 16.48 10.66 -12.91
N PHE A 57 17.18 11.11 -11.89
CA PHE A 57 16.72 10.97 -10.51
C PHE A 57 15.38 11.72 -10.34
N SER A 58 14.39 11.02 -9.80
CA SER A 58 13.06 11.57 -9.51
C SER A 58 12.67 11.22 -8.09
N SER A 59 11.80 12.05 -7.50
CA SER A 59 11.29 11.76 -6.17
C SER A 59 10.47 10.47 -6.17
N PRO A 60 10.47 9.68 -5.08
CA PRO A 60 9.69 8.45 -5.02
C PRO A 60 8.19 8.72 -5.22
N ALA A 61 7.61 8.12 -6.27
CA ALA A 61 6.19 8.23 -6.56
C ALA A 61 5.29 7.56 -5.48
N TYR A 62 5.87 6.77 -4.59
CA TYR A 62 5.15 6.11 -3.51
C TYR A 62 4.52 7.11 -2.53
N PHE A 63 5.26 8.12 -2.08
CA PHE A 63 4.74 9.12 -1.14
C PHE A 63 3.66 9.98 -1.77
N THR A 64 3.83 10.36 -3.04
CA THR A 64 2.83 11.13 -3.76
C THR A 64 1.53 10.32 -3.92
N LYS A 65 1.62 9.01 -4.22
CA LYS A 65 0.47 8.10 -4.28
C LYS A 65 -0.23 7.94 -2.91
N LEU A 66 0.54 7.82 -1.83
CA LEU A 66 -0.01 7.75 -0.47
C LEU A 66 -0.74 9.03 -0.07
N SER A 67 -0.19 10.19 -0.43
CA SER A 67 -0.81 11.49 -0.17
C SER A 67 -2.10 11.67 -0.96
N LYS A 68 -2.10 11.35 -2.26
CA LYS A 68 -3.29 11.43 -3.13
C LYS A 68 -4.47 10.62 -2.58
N THR A 69 -4.20 9.40 -2.11
CA THR A 69 -5.24 8.49 -1.59
C THR A 69 -5.52 8.68 -0.10
N LYS A 70 -4.92 9.67 0.58
CA LYS A 70 -5.04 9.84 2.04
C LYS A 70 -6.48 10.16 2.45
N SER A 71 -7.13 11.11 1.76
CA SER A 71 -8.50 11.54 2.06
C SER A 71 -9.50 10.39 1.90
N GLU A 72 -9.43 9.67 0.78
CA GLU A 72 -10.26 8.51 0.47
C GLU A 72 -10.09 7.40 1.53
N ARG A 73 -8.84 7.10 1.92
CA ARG A 73 -8.57 6.10 2.96
C ARG A 73 -9.15 6.49 4.32
N ILE A 74 -9.15 7.78 4.67
CA ILE A 74 -9.74 8.28 5.91
C ILE A 74 -11.27 8.09 5.88
N ILE A 75 -11.94 8.49 4.79
CA ILE A 75 -13.40 8.34 4.64
C ILE A 75 -13.79 6.85 4.67
N LYS A 76 -13.09 6.01 3.90
CA LYS A 76 -13.32 4.56 3.89
C LYS A 76 -13.12 3.93 5.28
N LYS A 77 -12.14 4.39 6.04
CA LYS A 77 -11.90 3.94 7.43
C LYS A 77 -13.03 4.38 8.38
N SER A 78 -13.61 5.56 8.17
CA SER A 78 -14.78 6.03 8.94
C SER A 78 -16.01 5.14 8.70
N ILE A 79 -16.35 4.93 7.42
CA ILE A 79 -17.49 4.08 7.00
C ILE A 79 -17.35 2.66 7.57
N THR A 80 -16.20 2.03 7.36
CA THR A 80 -15.95 0.66 7.84
C THR A 80 -15.97 0.54 9.36
N LYS A 81 -15.63 1.62 10.09
CA LYS A 81 -15.74 1.66 11.56
C LYS A 81 -17.19 1.74 12.03
N LYS A 82 -18.05 2.52 11.36
CA LYS A 82 -19.50 2.59 11.66
C LYS A 82 -20.18 1.24 11.41
N ILE A 83 -19.90 0.62 10.25
CA ILE A 83 -20.40 -0.72 9.91
C ILE A 83 -19.92 -1.76 10.93
N SER A 84 -18.61 -1.76 11.23
CA SER A 84 -18.01 -2.67 12.21
C SER A 84 -18.68 -2.58 13.59
N LYS A 85 -19.01 -1.36 14.05
CA LYS A 85 -19.67 -1.14 15.35
C LYS A 85 -21.11 -1.67 15.37
N LYS A 86 -21.89 -1.47 14.30
CA LYS A 86 -23.29 -1.89 14.22
C LYS A 86 -23.43 -3.40 13.94
N CYS A 87 -22.55 -3.97 13.13
CA CYS A 87 -22.58 -5.40 12.77
C CYS A 87 -21.70 -6.29 13.68
N HIS A 88 -21.06 -5.73 14.71
CA HIS A 88 -20.14 -6.45 15.61
C HIS A 88 -19.07 -7.28 14.88
N CYS A 89 -18.58 -6.77 13.76
CA CYS A 89 -17.60 -7.44 12.89
C CYS A 89 -16.26 -6.71 12.92
N SER A 90 -15.17 -7.41 12.59
CA SER A 90 -13.87 -6.74 12.40
C SER A 90 -13.93 -5.74 11.24
N THR A 91 -13.11 -4.69 11.26
CA THR A 91 -13.00 -3.73 10.16
C THR A 91 -12.60 -4.37 8.83
N LYS A 92 -11.85 -5.48 8.88
CA LYS A 92 -11.50 -6.26 7.68
C LYS A 92 -12.73 -6.91 7.05
N VAL A 93 -13.60 -7.48 7.86
CA VAL A 93 -14.87 -8.07 7.40
C VAL A 93 -15.84 -6.97 6.97
N ALA A 94 -15.87 -5.84 7.69
CA ALA A 94 -16.76 -4.72 7.38
C ALA A 94 -16.56 -4.12 5.97
N ILE A 95 -15.37 -4.28 5.38
CA ILE A 95 -15.09 -3.88 3.99
C ILE A 95 -15.97 -4.64 2.99
N GLN A 96 -16.33 -5.89 3.28
CA GLN A 96 -17.15 -6.71 2.37
C GLN A 96 -18.58 -6.19 2.25
N TYR A 97 -19.07 -5.44 3.24
CA TYR A 97 -20.41 -4.86 3.23
C TYR A 97 -20.50 -3.51 2.49
N LEU A 98 -19.38 -2.96 2.00
CA LEU A 98 -19.36 -1.69 1.27
C LEU A 98 -20.30 -1.61 0.06
N PRO A 99 -20.47 -2.67 -0.76
CA PRO A 99 -21.41 -2.63 -1.90
C PRO A 99 -22.87 -2.40 -1.46
N ILE A 100 -23.24 -2.94 -0.30
CA ILE A 100 -24.62 -2.89 0.24
C ILE A 100 -24.82 -1.64 1.12
N ALA A 101 -23.73 -1.02 1.59
CA ALA A 101 -23.75 0.10 2.54
C ALA A 101 -24.62 1.28 2.07
N LEU A 102 -24.72 1.55 0.77
CA LEU A 102 -25.57 2.63 0.25
C LEU A 102 -27.06 2.41 0.55
N SER A 103 -27.53 1.16 0.42
CA SER A 103 -28.93 0.80 0.65
C SER A 103 -29.31 0.83 2.14
N LEU A 104 -28.34 0.59 3.03
CA LEU A 104 -28.52 0.61 4.49
C LEU A 104 -27.98 1.92 5.10
N SER A 105 -28.01 3.03 4.36
CA SER A 105 -27.43 4.29 4.80
C SER A 105 -28.09 4.84 6.08
N GLU A 106 -29.40 4.67 6.21
CA GLU A 106 -30.17 5.04 7.40
C GLU A 106 -29.78 4.21 8.63
N PHE A 107 -29.60 2.90 8.46
CA PHE A 107 -29.22 1.99 9.55
C PHE A 107 -27.82 2.29 10.11
N PHE A 108 -26.88 2.67 9.24
CA PHE A 108 -25.50 2.96 9.64
C PHE A 108 -25.24 4.42 10.02
N GLU A 109 -26.21 5.31 9.87
CA GLU A 109 -26.12 6.74 10.21
C GLU A 109 -24.89 7.40 9.51
N PHE A 110 -24.81 7.25 8.18
CA PHE A 110 -23.72 7.84 7.40
C PHE A 110 -23.87 9.36 7.25
N GLU A 111 -22.73 10.05 7.28
CA GLU A 111 -22.69 11.49 7.01
C GLU A 111 -22.80 11.77 5.50
N GLU A 112 -23.24 12.97 5.13
CA GLU A 112 -23.37 13.38 3.71
C GLU A 112 -22.06 13.18 2.91
N LYS A 113 -20.92 13.41 3.55
CA LYS A 113 -19.58 13.20 2.97
C LYS A 113 -19.32 11.72 2.64
N GLU A 114 -19.77 10.82 3.50
CA GLU A 114 -19.63 9.36 3.33
C GLU A 114 -20.57 8.85 2.24
N ILE A 115 -21.81 9.36 2.22
CA ILE A 115 -22.79 9.04 1.18
C ILE A 115 -22.28 9.50 -0.20
N LYS A 116 -21.72 10.71 -0.29
CA LYS A 116 -21.12 11.22 -1.53
C LYS A 116 -19.98 10.31 -2.00
N PHE A 117 -19.11 9.90 -1.10
CA PHE A 117 -18.01 8.98 -1.41
C PHE A 117 -18.52 7.62 -1.89
N LEU A 118 -19.51 7.03 -1.22
CA LEU A 118 -20.10 5.75 -1.64
C LEU A 118 -20.73 5.86 -3.03
N LYS A 119 -21.43 6.97 -3.35
CA LYS A 119 -21.98 7.21 -4.69
C LYS A 119 -20.89 7.32 -5.76
N THR A 120 -19.76 7.96 -5.47
CA THR A 120 -18.62 8.05 -6.40
C THR A 120 -17.97 6.70 -6.68
N VAL A 121 -17.98 5.80 -5.70
CA VAL A 121 -17.39 4.45 -5.82
C VAL A 121 -18.33 3.46 -6.53
N ASN A 122 -19.63 3.73 -6.53
CA ASN A 122 -20.68 2.84 -7.07
C ASN A 122 -21.22 3.31 -8.45
N ILE A 123 -20.41 4.05 -9.21
CA ILE A 123 -20.58 4.25 -10.66
C ILE A 123 -19.85 3.14 -11.39
#